data_AF-A0AAW8R4F0-F1
#
_entry.id   AF-A0AAW8R4F0-F1
#
_cell.length_a   1.000
_cell.length_b   1.000
_cell.length_c   1.000
_cell.angle_alpha   90.00
_cell.angle_beta   90.00
_cell.angle_gamma   90.00
#
_symmetry.space_group_name_H-M   'P 1'
#
loop_
_entity.id
_entity.type
_entity.pdbx_description
1 polymer ?
#
loop_
_entity_poly.entity_id
_entity_poly.type
_entity_poly.pdbx_seq_one_letter_code
_entity_poly.pdbx_strand_id
1 'polypeptide(L)'
;MFTKKYIDELNNPQMLDYGIYLQCDKLLSCQKPLDELATHDELQFQLVHQVEELWMKQIIFTLIDVMEKLSVGKSIAVLSQMKRVHMIQRLMIQQLDLLETMSPKEYQEIRLQLGNGSGQESPGFVTLLKMPKDIWHLFEKHYLVAREQTVNDIYDQAFAHCDAYAIAESLIEFDELMQKFRWNHIFLIRRSIGIDANSLKGRPVEILQTGARQQFFPELWDVRGTMSDRWGQENGKVRDSLRKQKS
;
A
#
# COMPACT_ATOMS: atom_id res chain seq x y z
N MET A 1 38.50 10.68 -14.86
CA MET A 1 39.05 9.30 -14.76
C MET A 1 38.22 8.41 -13.85
N PHE A 2 37.85 8.86 -12.64
CA PHE A 2 37.04 8.04 -11.70
C PHE A 2 35.56 7.86 -12.08
N THR A 3 34.87 8.89 -12.57
CA THR A 3 33.44 8.79 -12.96
C THR A 3 33.22 7.71 -14.02
N LYS A 4 34.04 7.71 -15.07
CA LYS A 4 33.96 6.71 -16.15
C LYS A 4 34.14 5.28 -15.62
N LYS A 5 35.13 5.07 -14.74
CA LYS A 5 35.36 3.77 -14.09
C LYS A 5 34.08 3.24 -13.41
N TYR A 6 33.42 4.06 -12.59
CA TYR A 6 32.23 3.62 -11.87
C TYR A 6 31.00 3.45 -12.75
N ILE A 7 30.88 4.23 -13.83
CA ILE A 7 29.86 4.02 -14.87
C ILE A 7 30.09 2.67 -15.57
N ASP A 8 31.34 2.36 -15.91
CA ASP A 8 31.69 1.09 -16.56
C ASP A 8 31.40 -0.11 -15.63
N GLU A 9 31.72 0.01 -14.33
CA GLU A 9 31.40 -1.00 -13.30
C GLU A 9 29.89 -1.15 -13.07
N LEU A 10 29.12 -0.06 -13.12
CA LEU A 10 27.67 -0.08 -12.98
C LEU A 10 26.98 -0.74 -14.18
N ASN A 11 27.48 -0.50 -15.39
CA ASN A 11 26.97 -1.10 -16.63
C ASN A 11 27.41 -2.56 -16.80
N ASN A 12 28.57 -2.94 -16.25
CA ASN A 12 29.14 -4.28 -16.40
C ASN A 12 29.55 -4.89 -15.05
N PRO A 13 28.59 -5.10 -14.12
CA PRO A 13 28.89 -5.67 -12.82
C PRO A 13 29.37 -7.12 -12.96
N GLN A 14 30.39 -7.49 -12.19
CA GLN A 14 30.87 -8.87 -12.15
C GLN A 14 29.79 -9.78 -11.53
N MET A 15 29.35 -10.78 -12.30
CA MET A 15 28.34 -11.75 -11.84
C MET A 15 29.02 -12.93 -11.13
N LEU A 16 28.99 -12.89 -9.81
CA LEU A 16 29.30 -14.03 -8.93
C LEU A 16 28.01 -14.76 -8.53
N ASP A 17 28.10 -15.82 -7.72
CA ASP A 17 26.97 -16.65 -7.29
C ASP A 17 25.77 -15.84 -6.75
N TYR A 18 26.03 -14.76 -6.02
CA TYR A 18 24.98 -13.83 -5.57
C TYR A 18 24.18 -13.24 -6.74
N GLY A 19 24.89 -12.72 -7.75
CA GLY A 19 24.28 -12.12 -8.94
C GLY A 19 23.56 -13.16 -9.79
N ILE A 20 24.09 -14.37 -9.87
CA ILE A 20 23.46 -15.49 -10.58
C ILE A 20 22.16 -15.91 -9.89
N TYR A 21 22.19 -16.08 -8.55
CA TYR A 21 21.02 -16.49 -7.79
C TYR A 21 19.88 -15.47 -7.87
N LEU A 22 20.20 -14.17 -7.76
CA LEU A 22 19.22 -13.09 -7.83
C LEU A 22 18.87 -12.65 -9.26
N GLN A 23 19.54 -13.20 -10.27
CA GLN A 23 19.44 -12.76 -11.67
C GLN A 23 19.70 -11.26 -11.81
N CYS A 24 20.76 -10.77 -11.16
CA CYS A 24 21.14 -9.36 -11.19
C CYS A 24 21.45 -8.86 -12.60
N ASP A 25 21.91 -9.73 -13.51
CA ASP A 25 22.10 -9.41 -14.93
C ASP A 25 20.79 -8.91 -15.57
N LYS A 26 19.68 -9.63 -15.35
CA LYS A 26 18.37 -9.26 -15.87
C LYS A 26 17.76 -8.08 -15.11
N LEU A 27 17.87 -8.11 -13.78
CA LEU A 27 17.25 -7.09 -12.93
C LEU A 27 17.88 -5.70 -13.17
N LEU A 28 19.20 -5.64 -13.26
CA LEU A 28 19.96 -4.39 -13.45
C LEU A 28 20.04 -3.97 -14.93
N SER A 29 19.51 -4.78 -15.86
CA SER A 29 19.33 -4.40 -17.27
C SER A 29 17.92 -3.91 -17.60
N CYS A 30 17.00 -3.85 -16.62
CA CYS A 30 15.63 -3.37 -16.83
C CYS A 30 15.52 -1.84 -16.87
N GLN A 31 16.56 -1.11 -16.50
CA GLN A 31 16.60 0.34 -16.53
C GLN A 31 17.17 0.82 -17.87
N LYS A 32 16.76 2.01 -18.33
CA LYS A 32 17.37 2.65 -19.50
C LYS A 32 18.91 2.77 -19.36
N PRO A 33 19.67 2.66 -20.46
CA PRO A 33 21.09 3.01 -20.46
C PRO A 33 21.33 4.41 -19.90
N LEU A 34 22.43 4.59 -19.14
CA LEU A 34 22.69 5.83 -18.39
C LEU A 34 22.85 7.06 -19.29
N ASP A 35 23.33 6.88 -20.51
CA ASP A 35 23.50 7.90 -21.54
C ASP A 35 22.21 8.21 -22.33
N GLU A 36 21.15 7.40 -22.14
CA GLU A 36 19.83 7.60 -22.74
C GLU A 36 18.80 8.20 -21.76
N LEU A 37 19.19 8.47 -20.51
CA LEU A 37 18.30 9.08 -19.52
C LEU A 37 17.94 10.53 -19.91
N ALA A 38 16.65 10.88 -19.78
CA ALA A 38 16.12 12.22 -19.96
C ALA A 38 16.81 13.24 -19.05
N THR A 39 17.01 12.82 -17.79
CA THR A 39 17.68 13.58 -16.73
C THR A 39 18.36 12.59 -15.79
N HIS A 40 19.26 13.08 -14.92
CA HIS A 40 19.87 12.24 -13.89
C HIS A 40 18.84 11.59 -12.94
N ASP A 41 17.68 12.22 -12.76
CA ASP A 41 16.61 11.72 -11.90
C ASP A 41 15.74 10.64 -12.53
N GLU A 42 15.85 10.39 -13.85
CA GLU A 42 15.05 9.34 -14.49
C GLU A 42 15.39 7.94 -13.96
N LEU A 43 16.64 7.72 -13.52
CA LEU A 43 17.02 6.44 -12.92
C LEU A 43 16.25 6.18 -11.61
N GLN A 44 16.18 7.16 -10.70
CA GLN A 44 15.42 7.00 -9.47
C GLN A 44 13.91 6.85 -9.74
N PHE A 45 13.39 7.58 -10.74
CA PHE A 45 12.01 7.44 -11.18
C PHE A 45 11.71 5.99 -11.62
N GLN A 46 12.55 5.38 -12.45
CA GLN A 46 12.38 3.99 -12.87
C GLN A 46 12.51 3.02 -11.69
N LEU A 47 13.53 3.18 -10.86
CA LEU A 47 13.83 2.26 -9.76
C LEU A 47 12.71 2.22 -8.71
N VAL A 48 12.17 3.37 -8.30
CA VAL A 48 11.07 3.40 -7.30
C VAL A 48 9.87 2.59 -7.81
N HIS A 49 9.44 2.79 -9.05
CA HIS A 49 8.30 2.06 -9.62
C HIS A 49 8.60 0.58 -9.86
N GLN A 50 9.82 0.22 -10.28
CA GLN A 50 10.23 -1.18 -10.43
C GLN A 50 10.23 -1.91 -9.08
N VAL A 51 10.72 -1.25 -8.03
CA VAL A 51 10.69 -1.78 -6.66
C VAL A 51 9.25 -1.89 -6.15
N GLU A 52 8.34 -0.95 -6.48
CA GLU A 52 6.90 -1.11 -6.20
C GLU A 52 6.33 -2.40 -6.81
N GLU A 53 6.62 -2.68 -8.08
CA GLU A 53 6.13 -3.90 -8.74
C GLU A 53 6.69 -5.18 -8.06
N LEU A 54 7.96 -5.17 -7.64
CA LEU A 54 8.55 -6.28 -6.89
C LEU A 54 7.89 -6.46 -5.50
N TRP A 55 7.61 -5.36 -4.81
CA TRP A 55 6.92 -5.38 -3.53
C TRP A 55 5.47 -5.86 -3.67
N MET A 56 4.74 -5.37 -4.67
CA MET A 56 3.38 -5.83 -4.97
C MET A 56 3.37 -7.31 -5.32
N LYS A 57 4.35 -7.81 -6.10
CA LYS A 57 4.51 -9.24 -6.37
C LYS A 57 4.66 -10.04 -5.07
N GLN A 58 5.48 -9.60 -4.13
CA GLN A 58 5.65 -10.27 -2.83
C GLN A 58 4.38 -10.20 -1.97
N ILE A 59 3.66 -9.07 -1.97
CA ILE A 59 2.37 -8.93 -1.28
C ILE A 59 1.37 -9.93 -1.86
N ILE A 60 1.16 -9.91 -3.17
CA ILE A 60 0.22 -10.80 -3.87
C ILE A 60 0.54 -12.26 -3.57
N PHE A 61 1.81 -12.67 -3.69
CA PHE A 61 2.23 -14.03 -3.38
C PHE A 61 1.95 -14.42 -1.92
N THR A 62 2.14 -13.49 -0.99
CA THR A 62 1.83 -13.71 0.42
C THR A 62 0.31 -13.80 0.66
N LEU A 63 -0.47 -12.97 -0.01
CA LEU A 63 -1.94 -12.94 0.13
C LEU A 63 -2.61 -14.20 -0.44
N ILE A 64 -2.03 -14.82 -1.48
CA ILE A 64 -2.48 -16.14 -1.97
C ILE A 64 -2.46 -17.17 -0.84
N ASP A 65 -1.35 -17.26 -0.12
CA ASP A 65 -1.18 -18.19 1.00
C ASP A 65 -2.05 -17.80 2.23
N VAL A 66 -2.25 -16.49 2.46
CA VAL A 66 -3.21 -16.01 3.48
C VAL A 66 -4.63 -16.50 3.19
N MET A 67 -5.09 -16.45 1.94
CA MET A 67 -6.42 -16.94 1.55
C MET A 67 -6.57 -18.45 1.81
N GLU A 68 -5.54 -19.25 1.50
CA GLU A 68 -5.53 -20.68 1.82
C GLU A 68 -5.66 -20.91 3.33
N LYS A 69 -4.91 -20.17 4.15
CA LYS A 69 -4.91 -20.29 5.61
C LYS A 69 -6.19 -19.78 6.27
N LEU A 70 -6.82 -18.73 5.72
CA LEU A 70 -8.14 -18.27 6.15
C LEU A 70 -9.16 -19.41 5.99
N SER A 71 -9.12 -20.10 4.85
CA SER A 71 -10.06 -21.18 4.50
C SER A 71 -10.00 -22.38 5.44
N VAL A 72 -8.87 -22.59 6.12
CA VAL A 72 -8.67 -23.71 7.07
C VAL A 72 -8.51 -23.25 8.53
N GLY A 73 -8.81 -21.97 8.84
CA GLY A 73 -8.79 -21.47 10.22
C GLY A 73 -7.39 -21.36 10.86
N LYS A 74 -6.32 -21.24 10.07
CA LYS A 74 -4.93 -21.11 10.57
C LYS A 74 -4.60 -19.66 10.96
N SER A 75 -5.31 -19.13 11.95
CA SER A 75 -5.31 -17.71 12.32
C SER A 75 -3.92 -17.14 12.64
N ILE A 76 -3.09 -17.88 13.39
CA ILE A 76 -1.72 -17.43 13.73
C ILE A 76 -0.84 -17.30 12.49
N ALA A 77 -1.00 -18.21 11.52
CA ALA A 77 -0.25 -18.15 10.27
C ALA A 77 -0.71 -16.97 9.40
N VAL A 78 -2.03 -16.73 9.33
CA VAL A 78 -2.60 -15.53 8.68
C VAL A 78 -1.99 -14.26 9.27
N LEU A 79 -2.05 -14.09 10.59
CA LEU A 79 -1.51 -12.91 11.28
C LEU A 79 0.00 -12.75 11.06
N SER A 80 0.77 -13.84 11.12
CA SER A 80 2.21 -13.78 10.86
C SER A 80 2.54 -13.32 9.44
N GLN A 81 1.70 -13.67 8.46
CA GLN A 81 1.92 -13.30 7.06
C GLN A 81 1.41 -11.92 6.73
N MET A 82 0.29 -11.51 7.32
CA MET A 82 -0.21 -10.15 7.19
C MET A 82 0.78 -9.13 7.77
N LYS A 83 1.52 -9.46 8.85
CA LYS A 83 2.64 -8.62 9.32
C LYS A 83 3.69 -8.34 8.23
N ARG A 84 4.00 -9.35 7.39
CA ARG A 84 4.90 -9.16 6.24
C ARG A 84 4.27 -8.23 5.20
N VAL A 85 2.99 -8.42 4.88
CA VAL A 85 2.25 -7.56 3.95
C VAL A 85 2.28 -6.10 4.44
N HIS A 86 1.95 -5.85 5.71
CA HIS A 86 1.94 -4.51 6.28
C HIS A 86 3.34 -3.86 6.25
N MET A 87 4.38 -4.64 6.55
CA MET A 87 5.76 -4.15 6.46
C MET A 87 6.10 -3.71 5.04
N ILE A 88 5.72 -4.50 4.04
CA ILE A 88 5.97 -4.16 2.63
C ILE A 88 5.16 -2.93 2.21
N GLN A 89 3.89 -2.82 2.62
CA GLN A 89 3.10 -1.61 2.37
C GLN A 89 3.75 -0.37 2.99
N ARG A 90 4.31 -0.47 4.20
CA ARG A 90 5.07 0.63 4.83
C ARG A 90 6.31 1.02 4.02
N LEU A 91 7.04 0.04 3.49
CA LEU A 91 8.18 0.29 2.60
C LEU A 91 7.74 0.99 1.31
N MET A 92 6.64 0.54 0.69
CA MET A 92 6.07 1.19 -0.49
C MET A 92 5.64 2.64 -0.22
N ILE A 93 5.13 2.93 0.97
CA ILE A 93 4.77 4.30 1.37
C ILE A 93 6.03 5.15 1.57
N GLN A 94 7.02 4.63 2.31
CA GLN A 94 8.22 5.38 2.69
C GLN A 94 9.10 5.70 1.47
N GLN A 95 9.22 4.79 0.50
CA GLN A 95 10.06 5.05 -0.67
C GLN A 95 9.54 6.19 -1.56
N LEU A 96 8.26 6.58 -1.45
CA LEU A 96 7.73 7.74 -2.16
C LEU A 96 8.49 9.02 -1.78
N ASP A 97 9.06 9.08 -0.57
CA ASP A 97 9.89 10.20 -0.10
C ASP A 97 11.12 10.41 -0.99
N LEU A 98 11.64 9.34 -1.63
CA LEU A 98 12.78 9.46 -2.56
C LEU A 98 12.40 10.30 -3.78
N LEU A 99 11.19 10.12 -4.32
CA LEU A 99 10.69 10.90 -5.46
C LEU A 99 10.44 12.38 -5.10
N GLU A 100 10.40 12.73 -3.81
CA GLU A 100 10.31 14.12 -3.36
C GLU A 100 11.64 14.87 -3.52
N THR A 101 12.74 14.16 -3.73
CA THR A 101 14.07 14.74 -3.95
C THR A 101 14.27 15.20 -5.41
N MET A 102 13.46 14.70 -6.33
CA MET A 102 13.45 15.10 -7.74
C MET A 102 12.77 16.45 -7.92
N SER A 103 13.37 17.36 -8.69
CA SER A 103 12.73 18.66 -8.93
C SER A 103 11.50 18.53 -9.86
N PRO A 104 10.48 19.38 -9.69
CA PRO A 104 9.37 19.44 -10.63
C PRO A 104 9.82 19.70 -12.08
N LYS A 105 10.95 20.41 -12.28
CA LYS A 105 11.51 20.70 -13.60
C LYS A 105 12.09 19.45 -14.27
N GLU A 106 12.87 18.65 -13.54
CA GLU A 106 13.40 17.38 -14.05
C GLU A 106 12.28 16.40 -14.37
N TYR A 107 11.24 16.35 -13.52
CA TYR A 107 10.07 15.53 -13.81
C TYR A 107 9.37 15.93 -15.13
N GLN A 108 9.30 17.22 -15.48
CA GLN A 108 8.71 17.62 -16.77
C GLN A 108 9.48 17.06 -17.97
N GLU A 109 10.81 16.97 -17.89
CA GLU A 109 11.65 16.39 -18.96
C GLU A 109 11.42 14.87 -19.06
N ILE A 110 11.35 14.17 -17.92
CA ILE A 110 11.00 12.73 -17.87
C ILE A 110 9.60 12.50 -18.47
N ARG A 111 8.64 13.35 -18.10
CA ARG A 111 7.24 13.26 -18.50
C ARG A 111 7.05 13.27 -20.03
N LEU A 112 7.95 13.90 -20.79
CA LEU A 112 7.92 13.90 -22.26
C LEU A 112 8.13 12.50 -22.85
N GLN A 113 8.81 11.60 -22.14
CA GLN A 113 9.18 10.26 -22.62
C GLN A 113 8.20 9.16 -22.15
N LEU A 114 7.27 9.47 -21.25
CA LEU A 114 6.35 8.48 -20.66
C LEU A 114 5.21 8.05 -21.60
N GLY A 115 5.03 8.74 -22.74
CA GLY A 115 3.92 8.48 -23.66
C GLY A 115 2.57 8.60 -22.94
N ASN A 116 1.74 7.55 -23.05
CA ASN A 116 0.45 7.45 -22.35
C ASN A 116 0.53 6.66 -21.03
N GLY A 117 1.73 6.30 -20.57
CA GLY A 117 1.93 5.44 -19.41
C GLY A 117 1.31 6.02 -18.14
N SER A 118 0.58 5.19 -17.40
CA SER A 118 -0.04 5.59 -16.12
C SER A 118 0.08 4.49 -15.08
N GLY A 119 0.24 4.87 -13.81
CA GLY A 119 0.13 3.93 -12.68
C GLY A 119 -1.20 3.18 -12.62
N GLN A 120 -2.24 3.65 -13.31
CA GLN A 120 -3.50 2.91 -13.47
C GLN A 120 -3.35 1.61 -14.30
N GLU A 121 -2.25 1.46 -15.03
CA GLU A 121 -1.92 0.28 -15.83
C GLU A 121 -0.96 -0.66 -15.10
N SER A 122 -0.56 -0.34 -13.86
CA SER A 122 0.31 -1.18 -13.04
C SER A 122 -0.33 -2.57 -12.86
N PRO A 123 0.31 -3.65 -13.33
CA PRO A 123 -0.23 -5.00 -13.21
C PRO A 123 -0.30 -5.45 -11.75
N GLY A 124 0.72 -5.16 -10.94
CA GLY A 124 0.73 -5.44 -9.51
C GLY A 124 -0.41 -4.72 -8.80
N PHE A 125 -0.56 -3.42 -9.02
CA PHE A 125 -1.58 -2.62 -8.35
C PHE A 125 -2.99 -3.07 -8.73
N VAL A 126 -3.27 -3.24 -10.03
CA VAL A 126 -4.58 -3.72 -10.53
C VAL A 126 -4.95 -5.08 -9.95
N THR A 127 -3.97 -5.97 -9.74
CA THR A 127 -4.20 -7.26 -9.11
C THR A 127 -4.53 -7.09 -7.63
N LEU A 128 -3.73 -6.29 -6.92
CA LEU A 128 -3.90 -6.02 -5.50
C LEU A 128 -5.25 -5.38 -5.17
N LEU A 129 -5.81 -4.55 -6.06
CA LEU A 129 -7.14 -3.95 -5.86
C LEU A 129 -8.30 -4.96 -5.87
N LYS A 130 -8.12 -6.15 -6.42
CA LYS A 130 -9.18 -7.17 -6.55
C LYS A 130 -9.21 -8.12 -5.36
N MET A 131 -8.04 -8.46 -4.81
CA MET A 131 -7.89 -9.48 -3.77
C MET A 131 -8.67 -9.22 -2.47
N PRO A 132 -8.84 -7.96 -1.98
CA PRO A 132 -9.53 -7.71 -0.73
C PRO A 132 -10.96 -8.24 -0.71
N LYS A 133 -11.66 -8.21 -1.85
CA LYS A 133 -13.01 -8.78 -1.97
C LYS A 133 -13.04 -10.28 -1.67
N ASP A 134 -12.08 -11.02 -2.23
CA ASP A 134 -12.01 -12.47 -2.05
C ASP A 134 -11.54 -12.83 -0.63
N ILE A 135 -10.60 -12.05 -0.08
CA ILE A 135 -10.13 -12.17 1.32
C ILE A 135 -11.29 -11.93 2.29
N TRP A 136 -12.10 -10.88 2.06
CA TRP A 136 -13.27 -10.58 2.86
C TRP A 136 -14.26 -11.74 2.85
N HIS A 137 -14.59 -12.25 1.66
CA HIS A 137 -15.48 -13.40 1.52
C HIS A 137 -15.01 -14.61 2.33
N LEU A 138 -13.70 -14.92 2.33
CA LEU A 138 -13.13 -16.01 3.11
C LEU A 138 -13.17 -15.73 4.61
N PHE A 139 -12.87 -14.50 5.03
CA PHE A 139 -12.98 -14.10 6.43
C PHE A 139 -14.42 -14.23 6.94
N GLU A 140 -15.40 -13.66 6.22
CA GLU A 140 -16.82 -13.77 6.57
C GLU A 140 -17.26 -15.23 6.67
N LYS A 141 -16.96 -16.04 5.66
CA LYS A 141 -17.35 -17.44 5.62
C LYS A 141 -16.81 -18.24 6.80
N HIS A 142 -15.53 -18.11 7.11
CA HIS A 142 -14.83 -19.02 8.04
C HIS A 142 -14.69 -18.48 9.47
N TYR A 143 -14.75 -17.16 9.64
CA TYR A 143 -14.58 -16.51 10.95
C TYR A 143 -15.86 -15.87 11.46
N LEU A 144 -16.85 -15.54 10.61
CA LEU A 144 -18.12 -15.00 11.05
C LEU A 144 -19.23 -16.06 10.94
N VAL A 145 -19.64 -16.42 9.72
CA VAL A 145 -20.78 -17.31 9.45
C VAL A 145 -20.60 -18.70 10.07
N ALA A 146 -19.47 -19.37 9.80
CA ALA A 146 -19.22 -20.72 10.34
C ALA A 146 -19.08 -20.77 11.87
N ARG A 147 -18.92 -19.61 12.52
CA ARG A 147 -18.76 -19.48 13.97
C ARG A 147 -19.96 -18.78 14.62
N GLU A 148 -21.03 -18.57 13.87
CA GLU A 148 -22.27 -17.95 14.33
C GLU A 148 -22.06 -16.59 15.02
N GLN A 149 -21.12 -15.80 14.51
CA GLN A 149 -20.81 -14.47 15.05
C GLN A 149 -20.78 -13.40 13.95
N THR A 150 -21.03 -12.16 14.35
CA THR A 150 -21.03 -10.98 13.48
C THR A 150 -19.81 -10.11 13.73
N VAL A 151 -19.59 -9.10 12.87
CA VAL A 151 -18.59 -8.05 13.12
C VAL A 151 -18.86 -7.34 14.46
N ASN A 152 -20.13 -7.07 14.78
CA ASN A 152 -20.49 -6.41 16.03
C ASN A 152 -20.19 -7.30 17.25
N ASP A 153 -20.31 -8.63 17.13
CA ASP A 153 -19.98 -9.56 18.22
C ASP A 153 -18.48 -9.56 18.53
N ILE A 154 -17.63 -9.62 17.50
CA ILE A 154 -16.17 -9.68 17.69
C ILE A 154 -15.56 -8.36 18.18
N TYR A 155 -16.28 -7.25 18.07
CA TYR A 155 -15.82 -5.92 18.51
C TYR A 155 -16.49 -5.42 19.80
N ASP A 156 -17.72 -5.84 20.10
CA ASP A 156 -18.54 -5.23 21.15
C ASP A 156 -19.32 -6.25 21.99
N GLN A 157 -20.39 -6.84 21.45
CA GLN A 157 -21.37 -7.61 22.24
C GLN A 157 -20.80 -8.86 22.89
N ALA A 158 -19.87 -9.54 22.23
CA ALA A 158 -19.22 -10.74 22.70
C ALA A 158 -17.69 -10.58 22.67
N PHE A 159 -17.20 -9.36 22.93
CA PHE A 159 -15.78 -9.05 22.82
C PHE A 159 -14.94 -9.94 23.74
N ALA A 160 -14.16 -10.83 23.11
CA ALA A 160 -13.28 -11.78 23.79
C ALA A 160 -11.83 -11.67 23.34
N HIS A 161 -11.49 -10.65 22.53
CA HIS A 161 -10.18 -10.51 21.90
C HIS A 161 -9.77 -11.79 21.14
N CYS A 162 -10.72 -12.38 20.41
CA CYS A 162 -10.53 -13.64 19.72
C CYS A 162 -9.66 -13.49 18.45
N ASP A 163 -9.33 -14.61 17.83
CA ASP A 163 -8.56 -14.65 16.59
C ASP A 163 -9.29 -13.97 15.41
N ALA A 164 -10.62 -14.04 15.36
CA ALA A 164 -11.42 -13.32 14.37
C ALA A 164 -11.27 -11.80 14.52
N TYR A 165 -11.28 -11.28 15.75
CA TYR A 165 -10.97 -9.87 16.04
C TYR A 165 -9.55 -9.50 15.59
N ALA A 166 -8.55 -10.30 15.94
CA ALA A 166 -7.16 -10.03 15.57
C ALA A 166 -6.95 -9.99 14.04
N ILE A 167 -7.61 -10.90 13.30
CA ILE A 167 -7.57 -10.88 11.83
C ILE A 167 -8.31 -9.67 11.28
N ALA A 168 -9.48 -9.31 11.85
CA ALA A 168 -10.22 -8.12 11.43
C ALA A 168 -9.39 -6.84 11.59
N GLU A 169 -8.68 -6.69 12.71
CA GLU A 169 -7.73 -5.57 12.93
C GLU A 169 -6.60 -5.59 11.91
N SER A 170 -6.09 -6.78 11.57
CA SER A 170 -5.08 -6.92 10.52
C SER A 170 -5.60 -6.52 9.14
N LEU A 171 -6.87 -6.80 8.80
CA LEU A 171 -7.47 -6.37 7.54
C LEU A 171 -7.69 -4.86 7.50
N ILE A 172 -8.03 -4.26 8.65
CA ILE A 172 -8.12 -2.80 8.79
C ILE A 172 -6.77 -2.14 8.58
N GLU A 173 -5.70 -2.67 9.17
CA GLU A 173 -4.35 -2.14 8.97
C GLU A 173 -3.94 -2.21 7.48
N PHE A 174 -4.27 -3.31 6.78
CA PHE A 174 -4.04 -3.41 5.34
C PHE A 174 -4.76 -2.29 4.56
N ASP A 175 -6.04 -2.05 4.83
CA ASP A 175 -6.84 -1.02 4.16
C ASP A 175 -6.34 0.39 4.50
N GLU A 176 -6.05 0.65 5.77
CA GLU A 176 -5.46 1.90 6.25
C GLU A 176 -4.14 2.21 5.53
N LEU A 177 -3.27 1.21 5.37
CA LEU A 177 -1.99 1.36 4.68
C LEU A 177 -2.16 1.63 3.18
N MET A 178 -3.11 0.97 2.52
CA MET A 178 -3.44 1.28 1.12
C MET A 178 -3.95 2.71 0.95
N GLN A 179 -4.78 3.20 1.88
CA GLN A 179 -5.26 4.58 1.87
C GLN A 179 -4.12 5.57 2.10
N LYS A 180 -3.23 5.31 3.07
CA LYS A 180 -2.01 6.11 3.30
C LYS A 180 -1.13 6.17 2.06
N PHE A 181 -0.90 5.05 1.39
CA PHE A 181 -0.16 5.00 0.12
C PHE A 181 -0.82 5.90 -0.94
N ARG A 182 -2.13 5.76 -1.15
CA ARG A 182 -2.88 6.59 -2.13
C ARG A 182 -2.78 8.08 -1.81
N TRP A 183 -2.89 8.47 -0.54
CA TRP A 183 -2.79 9.87 -0.13
C TRP A 183 -1.37 10.43 -0.30
N ASN A 184 -0.35 9.69 0.12
CA ASN A 184 1.05 10.09 -0.07
C ASN A 184 1.38 10.25 -1.56
N HIS A 185 0.92 9.33 -2.40
CA HIS A 185 1.05 9.42 -3.84
C HIS A 185 0.32 10.65 -4.43
N ILE A 186 -0.87 11.01 -3.93
CA ILE A 186 -1.56 12.24 -4.33
C ILE A 186 -0.75 13.48 -3.94
N PHE A 187 -0.15 13.51 -2.74
CA PHE A 187 0.72 14.63 -2.33
C PHE A 187 1.96 14.73 -3.21
N LEU A 188 2.56 13.59 -3.58
CA LEU A 188 3.65 13.52 -4.54
C LEU A 188 3.27 14.10 -5.90
N ILE A 189 2.13 13.72 -6.44
CA ILE A 189 1.64 14.29 -7.70
C ILE A 189 1.45 15.80 -7.57
N ARG A 190 0.81 16.26 -6.47
CA ARG A 190 0.56 17.69 -6.25
C ARG A 190 1.83 18.51 -6.20
N ARG A 191 2.90 18.03 -5.55
CA ARG A 191 4.19 18.74 -5.51
C ARG A 191 4.95 18.69 -6.85
N SER A 192 4.80 17.62 -7.62
CA SER A 192 5.54 17.43 -8.88
C SER A 192 4.90 18.10 -10.08
N ILE A 193 3.55 18.11 -10.18
CA ILE A 193 2.83 18.69 -11.32
C ILE A 193 1.69 19.65 -10.97
N GLY A 194 1.32 19.78 -9.70
CA GLY A 194 0.15 20.58 -9.29
C GLY A 194 -1.15 19.79 -9.25
N ILE A 195 -2.19 20.39 -8.63
CA ILE A 195 -3.49 19.74 -8.43
C ILE A 195 -4.38 19.75 -9.69
N ASP A 196 -4.31 20.82 -10.47
CA ASP A 196 -5.12 21.00 -11.69
C ASP A 196 -4.47 20.36 -12.93
N ALA A 197 -3.34 19.68 -12.76
CA ALA A 197 -2.65 19.06 -13.87
C ALA A 197 -3.43 17.85 -14.39
N ASN A 198 -3.51 17.74 -15.71
CA ASN A 198 -4.02 16.52 -16.34
C ASN A 198 -2.95 15.43 -16.32
N SER A 199 -3.37 14.21 -16.03
CA SER A 199 -2.56 13.01 -16.31
C SER A 199 -2.23 12.92 -17.80
N LEU A 200 -1.28 12.06 -18.17
CA LEU A 200 -0.90 11.81 -19.57
C LEU A 200 -2.08 11.34 -20.44
N LYS A 201 -3.15 10.82 -19.83
CA LYS A 201 -4.41 10.45 -20.49
C LYS A 201 -5.49 11.55 -20.45
N GLY A 202 -5.13 12.78 -20.11
CA GLY A 202 -6.06 13.91 -20.03
C GLY A 202 -7.04 13.85 -18.85
N ARG A 203 -6.83 12.92 -17.91
CA ARG A 203 -7.72 12.77 -16.74
C ARG A 203 -7.28 13.69 -15.60
N PRO A 204 -8.21 14.39 -14.93
CA PRO A 204 -7.89 15.22 -13.78
C PRO A 204 -7.35 14.40 -12.61
N VAL A 205 -6.44 14.99 -11.82
CA VAL A 205 -5.86 14.36 -10.62
C VAL A 205 -6.93 14.11 -9.55
N GLU A 206 -8.05 14.82 -9.58
CA GLU A 206 -9.21 14.62 -8.71
C GLU A 206 -9.74 13.19 -8.74
N ILE A 207 -9.61 12.47 -9.85
CA ILE A 207 -10.03 11.07 -9.95
C ILE A 207 -9.29 10.18 -8.94
N LEU A 208 -8.04 10.51 -8.60
CA LEU A 208 -7.28 9.77 -7.60
C LEU A 208 -7.86 9.96 -6.18
N GLN A 209 -8.49 11.10 -5.91
CA GLN A 209 -9.13 11.38 -4.62
C GLN A 209 -10.35 10.48 -4.39
N THR A 210 -11.08 10.12 -5.44
CA THR A 210 -12.18 9.15 -5.36
C THR A 210 -11.66 7.79 -4.93
N GLY A 211 -10.57 7.32 -5.55
CA GLY A 211 -9.92 6.06 -5.16
C GLY A 211 -9.39 6.10 -3.73
N ALA A 212 -8.82 7.21 -3.28
CA ALA A 212 -8.31 7.36 -1.92
C ALA A 212 -9.37 7.24 -0.81
N ARG A 213 -10.66 7.38 -1.15
CA ARG A 213 -11.79 7.24 -0.21
C ARG A 213 -12.40 5.84 -0.20
N GLN A 214 -12.03 4.97 -1.13
CA GLN A 214 -12.58 3.63 -1.21
C GLN A 214 -12.00 2.75 -0.10
N GLN A 215 -12.87 2.29 0.79
CA GLN A 215 -12.57 1.27 1.80
C GLN A 215 -12.74 -0.11 1.19
N PHE A 216 -11.84 -1.03 1.50
CA PHE A 216 -11.94 -2.43 1.08
C PHE A 216 -12.85 -3.25 2.00
N PHE A 217 -12.92 -2.88 3.28
CA PHE A 217 -13.68 -3.59 4.32
C PHE A 217 -14.61 -2.63 5.08
N PRO A 218 -15.64 -2.06 4.43
CA PRO A 218 -16.47 -1.01 5.02
C PRO A 218 -17.13 -1.44 6.34
N GLU A 219 -17.59 -2.68 6.45
CA GLU A 219 -18.22 -3.23 7.66
C GLU A 219 -17.29 -3.16 8.88
N LEU A 220 -15.98 -3.37 8.66
CA LEU A 220 -14.99 -3.24 9.72
C LEU A 220 -14.80 -1.78 10.13
N TRP A 221 -14.91 -0.81 9.23
CA TRP A 221 -14.83 0.61 9.59
C TRP A 221 -16.09 1.08 10.30
N ASP A 222 -17.26 0.71 9.78
CA ASP A 222 -18.58 1.18 10.24
C ASP A 222 -18.92 0.71 11.66
N VAL A 223 -18.43 -0.47 12.08
CA VAL A 223 -18.68 -0.98 13.44
C VAL A 223 -18.14 -0.03 14.52
N ARG A 224 -17.04 0.70 14.25
CA ARG A 224 -16.47 1.68 15.20
C ARG A 224 -17.43 2.85 15.44
N GLY A 225 -18.08 3.33 14.37
CA GLY A 225 -19.12 4.35 14.46
C GLY A 225 -20.34 3.85 15.24
N THR A 226 -20.83 2.68 14.87
CA THR A 226 -21.99 2.05 15.52
C THR A 226 -21.78 1.84 17.03
N MET A 227 -20.59 1.35 17.43
CA MET A 227 -20.22 1.18 18.84
C MET A 227 -20.18 2.52 19.59
N SER A 228 -19.55 3.53 18.97
CA SER A 228 -19.40 4.86 19.57
C SER A 228 -20.75 5.54 19.77
N ASP A 229 -21.65 5.42 18.80
CA ASP A 229 -23.00 5.97 18.86
C ASP A 229 -23.83 5.29 19.94
N ARG A 230 -23.79 3.95 20.04
CA ARG A 230 -24.48 3.19 21.09
C ARG A 230 -23.98 3.57 22.48
N TRP A 231 -22.64 3.60 22.65
CA TRP A 231 -22.04 4.06 23.90
C TRP A 231 -22.45 5.49 24.24
N GLY A 232 -22.50 6.37 23.23
CA GLY A 232 -22.93 7.76 23.37
C GLY A 232 -24.40 7.91 23.77
N GLN A 233 -25.31 7.09 23.26
CA GLN A 233 -26.72 7.10 23.65
C GLN A 233 -26.91 6.71 25.13
N GLU A 234 -26.11 5.75 25.62
CA GLU A 234 -26.20 5.26 27.00
C GLU A 234 -25.41 6.11 28.01
N ASN A 235 -24.26 6.66 27.59
CA ASN A 235 -23.26 7.26 28.48
C ASN A 235 -22.90 8.71 28.15
N GLY A 236 -23.36 9.23 27.00
CA GLY A 236 -23.00 10.53 26.44
C GLY A 236 -23.67 11.68 27.17
N LYS A 237 -23.18 12.00 28.36
CA LYS A 237 -23.49 13.23 29.09
C LYS A 237 -22.27 14.13 29.17
N VAL A 238 -22.48 15.44 29.06
CA VAL A 238 -21.44 16.43 29.35
C VAL A 238 -21.00 16.25 30.80
N ARG A 239 -19.75 15.86 31.01
CA ARG A 239 -19.17 15.68 32.35
C ARG A 239 -18.51 16.98 32.79
N ASP A 240 -18.53 17.24 34.10
CA ASP A 240 -17.85 18.40 34.67
C ASP A 240 -16.35 18.41 34.31
N SER A 241 -15.81 19.62 34.12
CA SER A 241 -14.39 19.77 33.87
C SER A 241 -13.58 19.27 35.06
N LEU A 242 -12.62 18.38 34.80
CA LEU A 242 -11.65 17.91 35.80
C LEU A 242 -10.83 19.04 36.44
N ARG A 243 -10.81 20.24 35.85
CA ARG A 243 -10.16 21.44 36.43
C ARG A 243 -10.88 21.95 37.70
N LYS A 244 -12.19 21.71 37.84
CA LYS A 244 -12.97 22.16 39.01
C LYS A 244 -12.81 21.25 40.24
N GLN A 245 -12.16 20.10 40.11
CA GLN A 245 -11.99 19.13 41.21
C GLN A 245 -10.69 19.34 42.03
N LYS A 246 -9.88 20.37 41.72
CA LYS A 246 -8.61 20.68 42.40
C LYS A 246 -8.61 22.01 43.19
N SER A 247 -9.77 22.58 43.50
CA SER A 247 -9.89 23.78 44.35
C SER A 247 -10.40 23.44 45.74
#